data_AF-A0A0G4EYY2-F1
#
_entry.id   AF-A0A0G4EYY2-F1
#
_cell.length_a   1.000
_cell.length_b   1.000
_cell.length_c   1.000
_cell.angle_alpha   90.00
_cell.angle_beta   90.00
_cell.angle_gamma   90.00
#
_symmetry.space_group_name_H-M   'P 1'
#
loop_
_entity.id
_entity.type
_entity.pdbx_description
1 polymer ?
#
loop_
_entity_poly.entity_id
_entity_poly.type
_entity_poly.pdbx_seq_one_letter_code
_entity_poly.pdbx_strand_id
1 'polypeptide(L)'
;MAVAEGPMHGETSAARVENGISKNTTSSAASAANGASHVSCVNQHQQHQYDRLISPADVPDEAVPLVAEYVRNYSQLEALIAAHPTQFTAAVLLPILIRLLPVVVEAIFGGLMEVPMPQLTQRVSIIVAITRRLFIFERGGDWARWRPVLEMLYLLRGRRIVVLSDDNFSVFGSRAAFIGETEAVRRWKILSRDVTVSFRGQQRRLMNGDRFFRLPVETSYYLRTLFPSGSPLFPHDTFDPANPPTKLSDWTSPSYTSMVAFILLSWLYKDGHIPCIKAWWSCRPDPAAYRRVCELLAAPPSDATQWGAGAAVFDEKWSDGEGHERLVVLGSEAMGEGHMALIKLEEWGDGRYVGIYATLWAPSSRCAML
;
A
#
# COMPACT_ATOMS: atom_id res chain seq x y z
N MET A 1 -36.51 45.89 16.94
CA MET A 1 -36.76 45.44 18.33
C MET A 1 -35.57 44.56 18.69
N ALA A 2 -34.65 45.10 19.47
CA ALA A 2 -33.33 44.56 19.77
C ALA A 2 -33.26 44.20 21.25
N VAL A 3 -32.81 42.99 21.58
CA VAL A 3 -32.31 42.51 22.89
C VAL A 3 -31.64 41.16 22.61
N ALA A 4 -30.50 40.72 23.14
CA ALA A 4 -29.31 41.31 23.76
C ALA A 4 -28.32 40.13 23.90
N GLU A 5 -27.02 40.40 23.75
CA GLU A 5 -25.93 39.47 24.03
C GLU A 5 -25.73 39.27 25.54
N GLY A 6 -25.14 38.13 25.92
CA GLY A 6 -24.61 37.88 27.26
C GLY A 6 -23.64 36.69 27.27
N PRO A 7 -22.34 36.88 27.56
CA PRO A 7 -21.32 35.84 27.54
C PRO A 7 -21.21 35.13 28.89
N MET A 8 -20.84 33.85 28.88
CA MET A 8 -20.47 33.11 30.09
C MET A 8 -18.99 32.72 30.03
N HIS A 9 -18.17 33.50 30.73
CA HIS A 9 -16.84 33.10 31.19
C HIS A 9 -16.99 32.19 32.42
N GLY A 10 -16.20 31.12 32.45
CA GLY A 10 -15.99 30.29 33.63
C GLY A 10 -14.56 29.76 33.62
N GLU A 11 -13.64 30.58 34.13
CA GLU A 11 -12.32 30.13 34.58
C GLU A 11 -12.48 29.48 35.96
N THR A 12 -11.89 28.29 36.16
CA THR A 12 -11.44 27.87 37.48
C THR A 12 -10.11 27.13 37.39
N SER A 13 -9.27 27.49 38.35
CA SER A 13 -7.83 27.29 38.43
C SER A 13 -7.45 26.06 39.28
N ALA A 14 -6.26 25.55 38.98
CA ALA A 14 -5.29 24.90 39.85
C ALA A 14 -5.66 23.63 40.67
N ALA A 15 -4.88 22.55 40.44
CA ALA A 15 -4.01 22.00 41.48
C ALA A 15 -2.89 21.12 40.88
N ARG A 16 -1.70 21.41 41.38
CA ARG A 16 -0.38 20.81 41.14
C ARG A 16 -0.22 19.62 42.09
N VAL A 17 0.22 18.46 41.59
CA VAL A 17 0.85 17.41 42.42
C VAL A 17 2.07 16.88 41.67
N GLU A 18 3.23 17.20 42.25
CA GLU A 18 4.55 16.65 41.97
C GLU A 18 4.70 15.25 42.61
N ASN A 19 5.79 14.58 42.21
CA ASN A 19 6.47 13.46 42.86
C ASN A 19 6.13 12.03 42.39
N GLY A 20 7.10 11.46 41.69
CA GLY A 20 7.21 10.03 41.42
C GLY A 20 8.57 9.66 40.83
N ILE A 21 9.66 10.11 41.47
CA ILE A 21 11.02 9.61 41.22
C ILE A 21 11.06 8.14 41.64
N SER A 22 11.12 7.21 40.70
CA SER A 22 11.53 5.83 40.98
C SER A 22 12.96 5.62 40.51
N LYS A 23 13.84 5.49 41.50
CA LYS A 23 15.24 5.14 41.40
C LYS A 23 15.39 3.62 41.29
N ASN A 24 16.51 3.24 40.67
CA ASN A 24 17.23 1.96 40.81
C ASN A 24 16.64 0.77 40.05
N THR A 25 17.43 0.19 39.14
CA THR A 25 18.21 -1.02 39.48
C THR A 25 19.35 -1.17 38.47
N THR A 26 20.55 -0.81 38.90
CA THR A 26 21.84 -1.19 38.31
C THR A 26 22.18 -2.59 38.84
N SER A 27 22.45 -3.54 37.95
CA SER A 27 23.08 -4.82 38.32
C SER A 27 24.29 -5.06 37.44
N SER A 28 25.45 -4.88 38.04
CA SER A 28 26.75 -5.35 37.57
C SER A 28 26.96 -6.79 38.01
N ALA A 29 27.53 -7.63 37.14
CA ALA A 29 28.25 -8.83 37.54
C ALA A 29 29.51 -8.95 36.68
N ALA A 30 30.66 -8.77 37.35
CA ALA A 30 31.98 -9.28 36.96
C ALA A 30 31.99 -10.83 37.16
N SER A 31 32.96 -11.66 36.78
CA SER A 31 34.37 -11.49 36.44
C SER A 31 34.93 -12.86 35.97
N ALA A 32 36.09 -12.81 35.31
CA ALA A 32 37.22 -13.77 35.29
C ALA A 32 37.03 -15.25 34.87
N ALA A 33 37.91 -15.73 33.98
CA ALA A 33 39.12 -16.47 34.38
C ALA A 33 40.03 -16.82 33.19
N ASN A 34 41.33 -16.82 33.49
CA ASN A 34 42.48 -17.09 32.63
C ASN A 34 42.60 -18.58 32.24
N GLY A 35 43.27 -18.84 31.12
CA GLY A 35 43.77 -20.16 30.76
C GLY A 35 44.80 -20.08 29.63
N ALA A 36 46.02 -19.68 29.97
CA ALA A 36 47.19 -19.82 29.10
C ALA A 36 47.73 -21.25 29.16
N SER A 37 48.12 -21.83 28.03
CA SER A 37 49.23 -22.80 27.92
C SER A 37 49.67 -22.95 26.47
N HIS A 38 50.94 -22.60 26.25
CA HIS A 38 51.78 -22.87 25.08
C HIS A 38 51.80 -24.36 24.70
N VAL A 39 51.84 -24.67 23.39
CA VAL A 39 52.89 -25.53 22.79
C VAL A 39 53.21 -25.06 21.37
N SER A 40 54.51 -25.08 21.10
CA SER A 40 55.29 -24.56 19.98
C SER A 40 55.22 -25.37 18.67
N CYS A 41 55.54 -24.66 17.58
CA CYS A 41 56.23 -25.09 16.35
C CYS A 41 55.60 -26.16 15.43
N VAL A 42 55.39 -25.81 14.16
CA VAL A 42 56.17 -26.30 12.99
C VAL A 42 55.48 -25.85 11.68
N ASN A 43 56.29 -25.36 10.72
CA ASN A 43 56.01 -25.06 9.30
C ASN A 43 55.26 -23.78 8.91
N GLN A 44 55.95 -22.64 9.09
CA GLN A 44 55.90 -21.54 8.12
C GLN A 44 56.84 -21.90 6.95
N HIS A 45 56.31 -22.00 5.73
CA HIS A 45 56.87 -21.53 4.45
C HIS A 45 56.03 -22.16 3.32
N GLN A 46 55.54 -21.31 2.40
CA GLN A 46 54.76 -21.63 1.17
C GLN A 46 53.22 -21.55 1.22
N GLN A 47 52.64 -20.42 1.66
CA GLN A 47 51.22 -20.14 1.38
C GLN A 47 50.86 -18.66 1.12
N HIS A 48 51.80 -17.83 0.66
CA HIS A 48 51.59 -16.37 0.49
C HIS A 48 51.55 -15.86 -0.96
N GLN A 49 51.03 -16.62 -1.94
CA GLN A 49 50.97 -16.12 -3.32
C GLN A 49 49.63 -16.16 -4.04
N TYR A 50 48.51 -16.51 -3.39
CA TYR A 50 47.19 -16.48 -4.05
C TYR A 50 46.10 -15.63 -3.39
N ASP A 51 46.38 -14.91 -2.30
CA ASP A 51 45.49 -13.85 -1.80
C ASP A 51 45.93 -12.47 -2.30
N ARG A 52 46.12 -12.35 -3.62
CA ARG A 52 46.10 -11.03 -4.23
C ARG A 52 44.64 -10.59 -4.20
N LEU A 53 44.25 -9.93 -3.11
CA LEU A 53 43.00 -9.17 -2.99
C LEU A 53 42.85 -8.35 -4.28
N ILE A 54 41.95 -8.82 -5.15
CA ILE A 54 41.56 -8.11 -6.37
C ILE A 54 41.14 -6.72 -5.91
N SER A 55 41.87 -5.70 -6.38
CA SER A 55 41.56 -4.34 -6.01
C SER A 55 40.15 -4.04 -6.54
N PRO A 56 39.30 -3.30 -5.80
CA PRO A 56 38.04 -2.82 -6.35
C PRO A 56 38.20 -2.01 -7.64
N ALA A 57 39.40 -1.47 -7.89
CA ALA A 57 39.77 -0.81 -9.14
C ALA A 57 40.03 -1.78 -10.32
N ASP A 58 40.17 -3.08 -10.05
CA ASP A 58 40.42 -4.13 -11.04
C ASP A 58 39.13 -4.77 -11.57
N VAL A 59 37.96 -4.38 -11.05
CA VAL A 59 36.67 -4.77 -11.65
C VAL A 59 36.50 -3.96 -12.94
N PRO A 60 36.47 -4.60 -14.12
CA PRO A 60 36.31 -3.87 -15.37
C PRO A 60 35.00 -3.09 -15.34
N ASP A 61 35.00 -1.84 -15.78
CA ASP A 61 33.77 -1.05 -15.93
C ASP A 61 32.74 -1.77 -16.81
N GLU A 62 33.21 -2.66 -17.70
CA GLU A 62 32.41 -3.55 -18.55
C GLU A 62 31.65 -4.66 -17.79
N ALA A 63 32.07 -5.01 -16.58
CA ALA A 63 31.41 -6.04 -15.77
C ALA A 63 30.17 -5.50 -15.04
N VAL A 64 30.10 -4.20 -14.78
CA VAL A 64 28.97 -3.56 -14.07
C VAL A 64 27.62 -3.73 -14.80
N PRO A 65 27.53 -3.54 -16.14
CA PRO A 65 26.33 -3.87 -16.90
C PRO A 65 25.90 -5.32 -16.78
N LEU A 66 26.84 -6.27 -16.85
CA LEU A 66 26.54 -7.71 -16.78
C LEU A 66 26.00 -8.11 -15.40
N VAL A 67 26.59 -7.57 -14.33
CA VAL A 67 26.09 -7.79 -12.96
C VAL A 67 24.69 -7.19 -12.80
N ALA A 68 24.45 -5.99 -13.36
CA ALA A 68 23.12 -5.37 -13.33
C ALA A 68 22.06 -6.14 -14.14
N GLU A 69 22.45 -6.86 -15.21
CA GLU A 69 21.56 -7.77 -15.93
C GLU A 69 21.27 -9.07 -15.16
N TYR A 70 22.26 -9.54 -14.40
CA TYR A 70 22.15 -10.77 -13.59
C TYR A 70 21.32 -10.56 -12.32
N VAL A 71 21.47 -9.40 -11.67
CA VAL A 71 20.72 -9.03 -10.47
C VAL A 71 19.36 -8.46 -10.86
N ARG A 72 18.31 -9.27 -10.74
CA ARG A 72 16.93 -8.89 -11.10
C ARG A 72 16.07 -8.48 -9.90
N ASN A 73 16.53 -8.75 -8.68
CA ASN A 73 15.82 -8.41 -7.45
C ASN A 73 16.80 -8.12 -6.29
N TYR A 74 16.24 -7.65 -5.17
CA TYR A 74 17.00 -7.24 -4.01
C TYR A 74 17.65 -8.43 -3.28
N SER A 75 16.96 -9.56 -3.14
CA SER A 75 17.52 -10.77 -2.54
C SER A 75 18.76 -11.28 -3.27
N GLN A 76 18.77 -11.24 -4.61
CA GLN A 76 19.94 -11.59 -5.41
C GLN A 76 21.10 -10.62 -5.16
N LEU A 77 20.81 -9.31 -5.07
CA LEU A 77 21.82 -8.31 -4.74
C LEU A 77 22.40 -8.55 -3.33
N GLU A 78 21.55 -8.80 -2.35
CA GLU A 78 21.94 -9.06 -0.96
C GLU A 78 22.81 -10.32 -0.85
N ALA A 79 22.42 -11.41 -1.53
CA ALA A 79 23.21 -12.64 -1.58
C ALA A 79 24.58 -12.43 -2.25
N LEU A 80 24.62 -11.64 -3.33
CA LEU A 80 25.86 -11.33 -4.05
C LEU A 80 26.81 -10.47 -3.22
N ILE A 81 26.29 -9.47 -2.50
CA ILE A 81 27.06 -8.66 -1.55
C ILE A 81 27.61 -9.54 -0.43
N ALA A 82 26.79 -10.44 0.12
CA ALA A 82 27.20 -11.34 1.19
C ALA A 82 28.30 -12.33 0.74
N ALA A 83 28.24 -12.80 -0.50
CA ALA A 83 29.26 -13.70 -1.06
C ALA A 83 30.60 -12.99 -1.35
N HIS A 84 30.58 -11.68 -1.65
CA HIS A 84 31.77 -10.94 -2.08
C HIS A 84 31.91 -9.55 -1.41
N PRO A 85 31.97 -9.47 -0.07
CA PRO A 85 31.88 -8.21 0.67
C PRO A 85 33.00 -7.21 0.36
N THR A 86 34.19 -7.70 -0.03
CA THR A 86 35.35 -6.84 -0.37
C THR A 86 35.28 -6.27 -1.78
N GLN A 87 34.49 -6.88 -2.68
CA GLN A 87 34.37 -6.46 -4.09
C GLN A 87 33.25 -5.44 -4.30
N PHE A 88 32.16 -5.53 -3.52
CA PHE A 88 31.02 -4.62 -3.59
C PHE A 88 31.25 -3.33 -2.80
N THR A 89 32.22 -2.53 -3.25
CA THR A 89 32.42 -1.18 -2.71
C THR A 89 31.29 -0.23 -3.14
N ALA A 90 31.21 0.94 -2.51
CA ALA A 90 30.22 1.96 -2.87
C ALA A 90 30.32 2.41 -4.34
N ALA A 91 31.50 2.37 -4.95
CA ALA A 91 31.71 2.71 -6.35
C ALA A 91 31.08 1.69 -7.30
N VAL A 92 31.06 0.41 -6.93
CA VAL A 92 30.46 -0.69 -7.72
C VAL A 92 28.96 -0.79 -7.45
N LEU A 93 28.55 -0.66 -6.19
CA LEU A 93 27.14 -0.81 -5.79
C LEU A 93 26.22 0.27 -6.33
N LEU A 94 26.68 1.53 -6.33
CA LEU A 94 25.82 2.65 -6.70
C LEU A 94 25.32 2.55 -8.16
N PRO A 95 26.17 2.32 -9.17
CA PRO A 95 25.72 2.11 -10.55
C PRO A 95 24.73 0.95 -10.71
N ILE A 96 24.94 -0.18 -10.01
CA ILE A 96 24.05 -1.34 -10.05
C ILE A 96 22.66 -0.95 -9.50
N LEU A 97 22.64 -0.29 -8.34
CA LEU A 97 21.41 0.14 -7.68
C LEU A 97 20.63 1.18 -8.51
N ILE A 98 21.33 2.15 -9.12
CA ILE A 98 20.72 3.16 -10.00
C ILE A 98 20.04 2.51 -11.20
N ARG A 99 20.57 1.41 -11.74
CA ARG A 99 19.96 0.68 -12.85
C ARG A 99 18.84 -0.25 -12.40
N LEU A 100 19.00 -0.90 -11.25
CA LEU A 100 18.06 -1.89 -10.75
C LEU A 100 16.72 -1.26 -10.32
N LEU A 101 16.75 -0.12 -9.64
CA LEU A 101 15.54 0.53 -9.13
C LEU A 101 14.48 0.79 -10.20
N PRO A 102 14.77 1.51 -11.31
CA PRO A 102 13.75 1.78 -12.33
C PRO A 102 13.23 0.49 -12.99
N VAL A 103 14.09 -0.52 -13.18
CA VAL A 103 13.67 -1.82 -13.75
C VAL A 103 12.67 -2.53 -12.85
N VAL A 104 12.93 -2.57 -11.54
CA VAL A 104 12.01 -3.17 -10.56
C VAL A 104 10.69 -2.39 -10.49
N VAL A 105 10.75 -1.07 -10.50
CA VAL A 105 9.56 -0.21 -10.45
C VAL A 105 8.69 -0.40 -11.69
N GLU A 106 9.29 -0.35 -12.88
CA GLU A 106 8.58 -0.56 -14.15
C GLU A 106 7.96 -1.96 -14.21
N ALA A 107 8.72 -2.99 -13.82
CA ALA A 107 8.23 -4.37 -13.82
C ALA A 107 7.02 -4.59 -12.90
N ILE A 108 6.96 -3.87 -11.78
CA ILE A 108 5.86 -4.00 -10.81
C ILE A 108 4.67 -3.12 -11.17
N PHE A 109 4.91 -1.86 -11.51
CA PHE A 109 3.89 -0.82 -11.57
C PHE A 109 3.58 -0.32 -12.98
N GLY A 110 4.43 -0.63 -13.96
CA GLY A 110 4.41 0.00 -15.28
C GLY A 110 4.43 1.52 -15.17
N GLY A 111 3.76 2.20 -16.11
CA GLY A 111 3.67 3.66 -16.14
C GLY A 111 2.78 4.33 -15.09
N LEU A 112 2.21 3.60 -14.12
CA LEU A 112 1.32 4.18 -13.10
C LEU A 112 2.08 4.82 -11.93
N MET A 113 3.37 4.49 -11.75
CA MET A 113 4.16 4.92 -10.62
C MET A 113 5.58 5.33 -11.03
N GLU A 114 6.10 6.33 -10.33
CA GLU A 114 7.48 6.76 -10.40
C GLU A 114 8.12 6.73 -9.01
N VAL A 115 9.41 6.38 -8.96
CA VAL A 115 10.22 6.41 -7.75
C VAL A 115 11.48 7.24 -8.03
N PRO A 116 11.44 8.56 -7.79
CA PRO A 116 12.52 9.47 -8.15
C PRO A 116 13.81 9.10 -7.42
N MET A 117 14.97 9.16 -8.09
CA MET A 117 16.25 8.88 -7.45
C MET A 117 16.48 9.77 -6.21
N PRO A 118 17.05 9.24 -5.11
CA PRO A 118 17.30 10.04 -3.91
C PRO A 118 18.25 11.21 -4.23
N GLN A 119 17.85 12.44 -3.91
CA GLN A 119 18.67 13.63 -4.13
C GLN A 119 19.58 13.89 -2.92
N LEU A 120 20.52 12.97 -2.67
CA LEU A 120 21.45 13.04 -1.54
C LEU A 120 22.88 13.34 -2.00
N THR A 121 23.65 14.06 -1.19
CA THR A 121 25.01 14.50 -1.55
C THR A 121 26.08 13.42 -1.36
N GLN A 122 25.83 12.46 -0.47
CA GLN A 122 26.78 11.40 -0.14
C GLN A 122 26.39 10.09 -0.83
N ARG A 123 27.35 9.48 -1.54
CA ARG A 123 27.15 8.19 -2.25
C ARG A 123 26.59 7.10 -1.34
N VAL A 124 27.11 7.00 -0.12
CA VAL A 124 26.67 6.01 0.88
C VAL A 124 25.19 6.21 1.23
N SER A 125 24.75 7.46 1.40
CA SER A 125 23.35 7.77 1.71
C SER A 125 22.43 7.41 0.54
N ILE A 126 22.85 7.65 -0.71
CA ILE A 126 22.11 7.22 -1.90
C ILE A 126 21.97 5.69 -1.93
N ILE A 127 23.07 4.95 -1.71
CA ILE A 127 23.07 3.49 -1.66
C ILE A 127 22.08 2.98 -0.61
N VAL A 128 22.11 3.55 0.60
CA VAL A 128 21.19 3.18 1.69
C VAL A 128 19.73 3.46 1.30
N ALA A 129 19.46 4.61 0.69
CA ALA A 129 18.11 4.98 0.27
C ALA A 129 17.57 4.05 -0.83
N ILE A 130 18.35 3.75 -1.88
CA ILE A 130 17.91 2.85 -2.95
C ILE A 130 17.73 1.42 -2.42
N THR A 131 18.70 0.91 -1.66
CA THR A 131 18.63 -0.40 -0.98
C THR A 131 17.35 -0.52 -0.14
N ARG A 132 17.01 0.51 0.64
CA ARG A 132 15.77 0.55 1.43
C ARG A 132 14.52 0.46 0.55
N ARG A 133 14.47 1.19 -0.56
CA ARG A 133 13.31 1.17 -1.48
C ARG A 133 13.14 -0.19 -2.13
N LEU A 134 14.24 -0.78 -2.63
CA LEU A 134 14.25 -2.13 -3.19
C LEU A 134 13.81 -3.19 -2.17
N PHE A 135 14.30 -3.10 -0.94
CA PHE A 135 13.84 -3.94 0.16
C PHE A 135 12.33 -3.80 0.41
N ILE A 136 11.81 -2.58 0.41
CA ILE A 136 10.37 -2.32 0.60
C ILE A 136 9.55 -2.87 -0.56
N PHE A 137 10.02 -2.79 -1.80
CA PHE A 137 9.31 -3.37 -2.93
C PHE A 137 9.27 -4.89 -2.84
N GLU A 138 10.41 -5.53 -2.63
CA GLU A 138 10.49 -6.98 -2.58
C GLU A 138 9.74 -7.56 -1.36
N ARG A 139 10.00 -7.02 -0.16
CA ARG A 139 9.34 -7.48 1.07
C ARG A 139 7.96 -6.89 1.26
N GLY A 140 7.57 -5.96 0.40
CA GLY A 140 6.23 -5.43 0.30
C GLY A 140 5.24 -6.40 -0.34
N GLY A 141 5.69 -7.53 -0.91
CA GLY A 141 4.91 -8.68 -1.39
C GLY A 141 4.41 -8.57 -2.85
N ASP A 142 3.31 -9.28 -3.17
CA ASP A 142 2.55 -9.15 -4.43
C ASP A 142 1.84 -7.78 -4.67
N TRP A 143 2.57 -6.82 -5.23
CA TRP A 143 2.06 -5.51 -5.62
C TRP A 143 1.12 -5.53 -6.84
N ALA A 144 1.10 -6.60 -7.64
CA ALA A 144 0.24 -6.67 -8.83
C ALA A 144 -1.25 -6.57 -8.46
N ARG A 145 -1.62 -7.14 -7.31
CA ARG A 145 -2.99 -7.02 -6.74
C ARG A 145 -3.44 -5.59 -6.46
N TRP A 146 -2.49 -4.65 -6.35
CA TRP A 146 -2.77 -3.24 -6.10
C TRP A 146 -2.95 -2.43 -7.38
N ARG A 147 -2.78 -3.01 -8.56
CA ARG A 147 -2.95 -2.31 -9.84
C ARG A 147 -4.29 -1.56 -9.94
N PRO A 148 -5.46 -2.13 -9.61
CA PRO A 148 -6.73 -1.38 -9.65
C PRO A 148 -6.74 -0.19 -8.67
N VAL A 149 -6.14 -0.35 -7.49
CA VAL A 149 -6.02 0.71 -6.48
C VAL A 149 -5.09 1.83 -6.96
N LEU A 150 -3.99 1.47 -7.65
CA LEU A 150 -3.05 2.44 -8.23
C LEU A 150 -3.68 3.22 -9.37
N GLU A 151 -4.49 2.58 -10.22
CA GLU A 151 -5.25 3.28 -11.25
C GLU A 151 -6.27 4.24 -10.63
N MET A 152 -6.97 3.85 -9.55
CA MET A 152 -7.87 4.75 -8.83
C MET A 152 -7.11 5.94 -8.23
N LEU A 153 -5.92 5.72 -7.66
CA LEU A 153 -5.06 6.79 -7.15
C LEU A 153 -4.57 7.72 -8.27
N TYR A 154 -4.20 7.17 -9.42
CA TYR A 154 -3.83 7.94 -10.61
C TYR A 154 -4.96 8.89 -11.03
N LEU A 155 -6.20 8.39 -11.06
CA LEU A 155 -7.38 9.21 -11.36
C LEU A 155 -7.65 10.26 -10.29
N LEU A 156 -7.59 9.89 -9.01
CA LEU A 156 -7.82 10.78 -7.88
C LEU A 156 -6.79 11.92 -7.83
N ARG A 157 -5.57 11.68 -8.33
CA ARG A 157 -4.52 12.70 -8.48
C ARG A 157 -4.63 13.51 -9.78
N GLY A 158 -5.76 13.42 -10.49
CA GLY A 158 -6.00 14.14 -11.73
C GLY A 158 -5.17 13.61 -12.90
N ARG A 159 -5.09 12.28 -13.04
CA ARG A 159 -4.33 11.60 -14.09
C ARG A 159 -2.82 11.88 -14.03
N ARG A 160 -2.29 11.92 -12.82
CA ARG A 160 -0.85 12.11 -12.54
C ARG A 160 -0.29 10.83 -11.93
N ILE A 161 0.84 10.37 -12.47
CA ILE A 161 1.58 9.20 -11.99
C ILE A 161 1.81 9.28 -10.49
N VAL A 162 1.68 8.16 -9.78
CA VAL A 162 1.95 8.08 -8.34
C VAL A 162 3.45 8.24 -8.11
N VAL A 163 3.87 9.28 -7.41
CA VAL A 163 5.30 9.52 -7.13
C VAL A 163 5.59 9.09 -5.71
N LEU A 164 6.47 8.10 -5.51
CA LEU A 164 6.94 7.69 -4.19
C LEU A 164 8.27 8.34 -3.88
N SER A 165 8.20 9.41 -3.09
CA SER A 165 9.35 10.15 -2.57
C SER A 165 9.93 9.51 -1.30
N ASP A 166 11.01 10.09 -0.77
CA ASP A 166 11.60 9.65 0.50
C ASP A 166 10.60 9.72 1.68
N ASP A 167 9.63 10.65 1.63
CA ASP A 167 8.59 10.77 2.65
C ASP A 167 7.62 9.58 2.65
N ASN A 168 7.35 8.99 1.49
CA ASN A 168 6.54 7.78 1.37
C ASN A 168 7.23 6.58 2.05
N PHE A 169 8.55 6.45 1.84
CA PHE A 169 9.32 5.36 2.42
C PHE A 169 9.66 5.59 3.90
N SER A 170 9.60 6.84 4.39
CA SER A 170 9.86 7.19 5.79
C SER A 170 8.67 6.93 6.72
N VAL A 171 7.50 6.52 6.19
CA VAL A 171 6.30 6.21 6.98
C VAL A 171 6.55 5.14 8.05
N PHE A 172 7.53 4.26 7.83
CA PHE A 172 8.05 3.34 8.84
C PHE A 172 9.32 3.89 9.48
N GLY A 173 9.28 4.11 10.80
CA GLY A 173 10.42 4.58 11.57
C GLY A 173 11.56 3.55 11.70
N SER A 174 11.30 2.28 11.41
CA SER A 174 12.31 1.21 11.46
C SER A 174 11.94 0.03 10.56
N ARG A 175 12.93 -0.84 10.28
CA ARG A 175 12.71 -2.12 9.60
C ARG A 175 11.76 -3.03 10.37
N ALA A 176 11.86 -3.04 11.71
CA ALA A 176 10.98 -3.84 12.57
C ALA A 176 9.53 -3.33 12.51
N ALA A 177 9.32 -2.02 12.50
CA ALA A 177 7.99 -1.42 12.34
C ALA A 177 7.40 -1.74 10.95
N PHE A 178 8.23 -1.76 9.91
CA PHE A 178 7.79 -2.25 8.59
C PHE A 178 7.41 -3.72 8.66
N ILE A 179 8.27 -4.61 9.13
CA ILE A 179 8.00 -6.07 9.14
C ILE A 179 6.85 -6.46 10.08
N GLY A 180 6.61 -5.70 11.14
CA GLY A 180 5.52 -5.98 12.09
C GLY A 180 4.11 -5.71 11.56
N GLU A 181 3.97 -5.15 10.37
CA GLU A 181 2.69 -4.81 9.75
C GLU A 181 2.30 -5.81 8.65
N THR A 182 1.00 -5.99 8.44
CA THR A 182 0.53 -6.86 7.35
C THR A 182 0.86 -6.24 5.99
N GLU A 183 1.05 -7.09 4.99
CA GLU A 183 1.47 -6.68 3.64
C GLU A 183 0.59 -5.57 3.04
N ALA A 184 -0.73 -5.76 3.04
CA ALA A 184 -1.67 -4.79 2.52
C ALA A 184 -1.61 -3.44 3.26
N VAL A 185 -1.45 -3.46 4.59
CA VAL A 185 -1.30 -2.25 5.41
C VAL A 185 0.00 -1.53 5.05
N ARG A 186 1.10 -2.27 4.87
CA ARG A 186 2.40 -1.70 4.52
C ARG A 186 2.34 -0.91 3.23
N ARG A 187 1.77 -1.52 2.19
CA ARG A 187 1.60 -0.89 0.88
C ARG A 187 0.76 0.36 0.98
N TRP A 188 -0.40 0.27 1.61
CA TRP A 188 -1.27 1.43 1.71
C TRP A 188 -0.64 2.57 2.48
N LYS A 189 0.04 2.29 3.61
CA LYS A 189 0.74 3.32 4.38
C LYS A 189 1.76 4.10 3.53
N ILE A 190 2.45 3.42 2.62
CA ILE A 190 3.41 4.03 1.68
C ILE A 190 2.66 4.84 0.61
N LEU A 191 1.66 4.23 -0.03
CA LEU A 191 0.90 4.84 -1.14
C LEU A 191 0.09 6.05 -0.72
N SER A 192 -0.49 6.02 0.49
CA SER A 192 -1.44 7.04 0.95
C SER A 192 -0.78 8.23 1.63
N ARG A 193 0.54 8.20 1.86
CA ARG A 193 1.27 9.18 2.69
C ARG A 193 0.97 10.63 2.31
N ASP A 194 0.97 10.91 1.01
CA ASP A 194 0.76 12.24 0.43
C ASP A 194 -0.54 12.36 -0.35
N VAL A 195 -1.46 11.40 -0.18
CA VAL A 195 -2.76 11.43 -0.83
C VAL A 195 -3.66 12.36 -0.03
N THR A 196 -4.03 13.48 -0.65
CA THR A 196 -5.01 14.42 -0.12
C THR A 196 -6.26 14.43 -0.99
N VAL A 197 -7.38 14.78 -0.35
CA VAL A 197 -8.69 14.91 -0.98
C VAL A 197 -9.30 16.25 -0.61
N SER A 198 -10.11 16.83 -1.51
CA SER A 198 -10.77 18.10 -1.29
C SER A 198 -12.08 17.89 -0.54
N PHE A 199 -12.22 18.51 0.62
CA PHE A 199 -13.40 18.37 1.44
C PHE A 199 -13.85 19.72 1.99
N ARG A 200 -15.03 20.19 1.56
CA ARG A 200 -15.57 21.51 1.91
C ARG A 200 -14.55 22.64 1.68
N GLY A 201 -13.83 22.57 0.56
CA GLY A 201 -12.80 23.54 0.18
C GLY A 201 -11.46 23.39 0.91
N GLN A 202 -11.31 22.41 1.81
CA GLN A 202 -10.06 22.13 2.52
C GLN A 202 -9.39 20.86 2.00
N GLN A 203 -8.07 20.90 1.81
CA GLN A 203 -7.29 19.69 1.55
C GLN A 203 -7.12 18.89 2.84
N ARG A 204 -7.51 17.62 2.83
CA ARG A 204 -7.35 16.71 3.95
C ARG A 204 -6.59 15.48 3.52
N ARG A 205 -5.75 14.94 4.41
CA ARG A 205 -5.09 13.65 4.15
C ARG A 205 -6.14 12.55 4.11
N LEU A 206 -6.05 11.68 3.12
CA LEU A 206 -6.95 10.53 3.01
C LEU A 206 -6.74 9.56 4.18
N MET A 207 -5.50 9.43 4.65
CA MET A 207 -5.13 8.62 5.80
C MET A 207 -4.29 9.44 6.79
N ASN A 208 -4.62 9.36 8.08
CA ASN A 208 -3.85 9.95 9.17
C ASN A 208 -3.49 8.88 10.21
N GLY A 209 -2.23 8.44 10.18
CA GLY A 209 -1.79 7.28 10.95
C GLY A 209 -2.56 6.04 10.49
N ASP A 210 -3.33 5.44 11.40
CA ASP A 210 -4.17 4.28 11.10
C ASP A 210 -5.63 4.59 10.82
N ARG A 211 -5.98 5.87 10.77
CA ARG A 211 -7.35 6.32 10.56
C ARG A 211 -7.59 6.81 9.14
N PHE A 212 -8.80 6.57 8.63
CA PHE A 212 -9.21 6.88 7.28
C PHE A 212 -10.23 8.00 7.25
N PHE A 213 -10.10 8.87 6.25
CA PHE A 213 -11.10 9.88 5.94
C PHE A 213 -12.07 9.31 4.89
N ARG A 214 -13.27 8.91 5.33
CA ARG A 214 -14.27 8.20 4.53
C ARG A 214 -15.58 9.00 4.45
N LEU A 215 -16.22 8.99 3.28
CA LEU A 215 -17.58 9.53 3.03
C LEU A 215 -18.65 8.48 3.33
N PRO A 216 -19.94 8.82 3.59
CA PRO A 216 -20.58 10.15 3.52
C PRO A 216 -20.79 10.83 4.89
N VAL A 217 -20.43 10.17 6.00
CA VAL A 217 -20.71 10.67 7.37
C VAL A 217 -19.58 11.61 7.80
N GLU A 218 -19.60 12.78 7.17
CA GLU A 218 -18.52 13.77 7.13
C GLU A 218 -18.29 14.47 8.48
N THR A 219 -17.19 14.16 9.16
CA THR A 219 -16.33 15.14 9.90
C THR A 219 -15.07 14.49 10.48
N SER A 220 -15.05 13.17 10.69
CA SER A 220 -14.03 12.49 11.47
C SER A 220 -13.20 11.48 10.67
N TYR A 221 -12.08 11.08 11.27
CA TYR A 221 -11.28 9.96 10.78
C TYR A 221 -11.67 8.67 11.51
N TYR A 222 -11.95 7.62 10.75
CA TYR A 222 -12.36 6.32 11.27
C TYR A 222 -11.15 5.44 11.52
N LEU A 223 -11.05 4.89 12.73
CA LEU A 223 -10.07 3.84 13.01
C LEU A 223 -10.55 2.54 12.38
N ARG A 224 -9.63 1.86 11.69
CA ARG A 224 -9.89 0.51 11.17
C ARG A 224 -9.66 -0.55 12.25
N THR A 225 -10.30 -1.71 12.06
CA THR A 225 -10.02 -2.92 12.84
C THR A 225 -9.67 -4.03 11.87
N LEU A 226 -8.49 -4.65 12.03
CA LEU A 226 -8.07 -5.81 11.26
C LEU A 226 -8.53 -7.08 11.98
N PHE A 227 -9.07 -8.05 11.24
CA PHE A 227 -9.43 -9.34 11.80
C PHE A 227 -8.28 -10.34 11.64
N PRO A 228 -7.94 -11.11 12.70
CA PRO A 228 -6.85 -12.09 12.65
C PRO A 228 -7.24 -13.39 11.93
N SER A 229 -8.48 -13.49 11.47
CA SER A 229 -9.06 -14.67 10.79
C SER A 229 -10.05 -14.23 9.72
N GLY A 230 -10.54 -15.19 8.93
CA GLY A 230 -11.64 -14.98 7.99
C GLY A 230 -12.87 -14.37 8.67
N SER A 231 -13.58 -13.51 7.95
CA SER A 231 -14.81 -12.89 8.43
C SER A 231 -16.01 -13.80 8.17
N PRO A 232 -16.91 -14.02 9.14
CA PRO A 232 -18.11 -14.84 8.93
C PRO A 232 -19.08 -14.24 7.89
N LEU A 233 -18.95 -12.95 7.56
CA LEU A 233 -19.74 -12.29 6.52
C LEU A 233 -19.36 -12.73 5.10
N PHE A 234 -18.17 -13.33 4.95
CA PHE A 234 -17.59 -13.78 3.68
C PHE A 234 -17.12 -15.24 3.81
N PRO A 235 -18.04 -16.19 4.06
CA PRO A 235 -17.69 -17.58 4.38
C PRO A 235 -17.03 -18.34 3.22
N HIS A 236 -17.15 -17.83 1.99
CA HIS A 236 -16.57 -18.42 0.79
C HIS A 236 -15.20 -17.83 0.43
N ASP A 237 -14.79 -16.75 1.09
CA ASP A 237 -13.52 -16.11 0.82
C ASP A 237 -12.41 -16.80 1.59
N THR A 238 -11.31 -17.12 0.88
CA THR A 238 -10.13 -17.69 1.52
C THR A 238 -9.42 -16.61 2.34
N PHE A 239 -9.20 -16.87 3.63
CA PHE A 239 -8.48 -15.95 4.49
C PHE A 239 -7.03 -15.77 4.03
N ASP A 240 -6.66 -14.52 3.73
CA ASP A 240 -5.30 -14.11 3.39
C ASP A 240 -4.71 -13.26 4.54
N PRO A 241 -3.76 -13.78 5.35
CA PRO A 241 -3.17 -13.01 6.44
C PRO A 241 -2.34 -11.81 5.96
N ALA A 242 -1.89 -11.81 4.70
CA ALA A 242 -1.20 -10.67 4.11
C ALA A 242 -2.16 -9.52 3.79
N ASN A 243 -3.44 -9.84 3.58
CA ASN A 243 -4.51 -8.90 3.22
C ASN A 243 -5.77 -9.18 4.06
N PRO A 244 -5.72 -8.99 5.39
CA PRO A 244 -6.73 -9.48 6.30
C PRO A 244 -8.09 -8.78 6.12
N PRO A 245 -9.20 -9.43 6.47
CA PRO A 245 -10.50 -8.79 6.54
C PRO A 245 -10.45 -7.57 7.46
N THR A 246 -11.13 -6.50 7.05
CA THR A 246 -11.00 -5.19 7.69
C THR A 246 -12.37 -4.58 7.92
N LYS A 247 -12.62 -4.14 9.15
CA LYS A 247 -13.79 -3.33 9.51
C LYS A 247 -13.40 -1.86 9.55
N LEU A 248 -14.25 -1.02 8.96
CA LEU A 248 -14.13 0.44 8.99
C LEU A 248 -15.52 1.07 9.16
N SER A 249 -15.76 1.69 10.32
CA SER A 249 -17.12 2.05 10.77
C SER A 249 -18.00 0.79 10.84
N ASP A 250 -19.20 0.81 10.24
CA ASP A 250 -20.15 -0.30 10.27
C ASP A 250 -19.99 -1.25 9.09
N TRP A 251 -19.02 -0.99 8.23
CA TRP A 251 -18.70 -1.81 7.06
C TRP A 251 -17.55 -2.76 7.34
N THR A 252 -17.69 -4.00 6.87
CA THR A 252 -16.65 -5.02 6.89
C THR A 252 -16.34 -5.45 5.46
N SER A 253 -15.07 -5.38 5.09
CA SER A 253 -14.57 -5.90 3.82
C SER A 253 -13.84 -7.23 4.05
N PRO A 254 -13.87 -8.17 3.09
CA PRO A 254 -13.18 -9.45 3.20
C PRO A 254 -11.66 -9.28 3.16
N SER A 255 -11.18 -8.13 2.68
CA SER A 255 -9.76 -7.80 2.61
C SER A 255 -9.52 -6.31 2.86
N TYR A 256 -8.30 -5.96 3.25
CA TYR A 256 -7.88 -4.58 3.43
C TYR A 256 -7.90 -3.81 2.10
N THR A 257 -7.45 -4.43 1.02
CA THR A 257 -7.47 -3.84 -0.32
C THR A 257 -8.90 -3.50 -0.76
N SER A 258 -9.88 -4.37 -0.47
CA SER A 258 -11.30 -4.08 -0.74
C SER A 258 -11.76 -2.82 -0.01
N MET A 259 -11.47 -2.70 1.29
CA MET A 259 -11.79 -1.48 2.06
C MET A 259 -11.14 -0.23 1.42
N VAL A 260 -9.88 -0.30 0.98
CA VAL A 260 -9.21 0.82 0.30
C VAL A 260 -9.92 1.18 -1.01
N ALA A 261 -10.32 0.19 -1.82
CA ALA A 261 -10.98 0.41 -3.10
C ALA A 261 -12.31 1.17 -2.94
N PHE A 262 -13.15 0.82 -1.95
CA PHE A 262 -14.40 1.54 -1.67
C PHE A 262 -14.17 2.98 -1.20
N ILE A 263 -13.13 3.21 -0.39
CA ILE A 263 -12.74 4.56 0.03
C ILE A 263 -12.34 5.41 -1.17
N LEU A 264 -11.50 4.88 -2.05
CA LEU A 264 -11.06 5.58 -3.25
C LEU A 264 -12.20 5.85 -4.23
N LEU A 265 -13.07 4.87 -4.48
CA LEU A 265 -14.28 5.05 -5.30
C LEU A 265 -15.14 6.20 -4.79
N SER A 266 -15.37 6.25 -3.46
CA SER A 266 -16.19 7.29 -2.84
C SER A 266 -15.65 8.69 -3.14
N TRP A 267 -14.33 8.87 -3.07
CA TRP A 267 -13.66 10.13 -3.38
C TRP A 267 -13.63 10.43 -4.88
N LEU A 268 -13.35 9.44 -5.74
CA LEU A 268 -13.39 9.59 -7.19
C LEU A 268 -14.76 10.08 -7.67
N TYR A 269 -15.83 9.54 -7.09
CA TYR A 269 -17.19 9.97 -7.38
C TYR A 269 -17.45 11.39 -6.85
N LYS A 270 -17.10 11.67 -5.58
CA LYS A 270 -17.34 12.96 -4.94
C LYS A 270 -16.66 14.13 -5.65
N ASP A 271 -15.41 13.92 -6.06
CA ASP A 271 -14.58 14.95 -6.72
C ASP A 271 -14.81 14.99 -8.25
N GLY A 272 -15.72 14.16 -8.77
CA GLY A 272 -16.08 14.15 -10.20
C GLY A 272 -14.99 13.60 -11.12
N HIS A 273 -14.02 12.85 -10.58
CA HIS A 273 -12.97 12.20 -11.36
C HIS A 273 -13.50 11.04 -12.21
N ILE A 274 -14.60 10.43 -11.79
CA ILE A 274 -15.30 9.41 -12.57
C ILE A 274 -16.81 9.70 -12.66
N PRO A 275 -17.31 10.15 -13.82
CA PRO A 275 -18.73 10.39 -13.99
C PRO A 275 -19.52 9.08 -13.91
N CYS A 276 -20.72 9.15 -13.32
CA CYS A 276 -21.72 8.10 -13.41
C CYS A 276 -22.34 8.14 -14.82
N ILE A 277 -22.13 7.08 -15.59
CA ILE A 277 -22.65 6.95 -16.96
C ILE A 277 -24.09 6.45 -16.93
N LYS A 278 -24.38 5.52 -16.03
CA LYS A 278 -25.71 4.93 -15.86
C LYS A 278 -25.90 4.56 -14.40
N ALA A 279 -27.04 4.92 -13.85
CA ALA A 279 -27.47 4.49 -12.53
C ALA A 279 -28.88 3.91 -12.61
N TRP A 280 -29.14 2.90 -11.81
CA TRP A 280 -30.45 2.31 -11.66
C TRP A 280 -30.70 1.96 -10.20
N TRP A 281 -31.95 2.10 -9.78
CA TRP A 281 -32.40 1.85 -8.43
C TRP A 281 -33.76 1.15 -8.43
N SER A 282 -33.96 0.18 -7.53
CA SER A 282 -35.28 -0.40 -7.26
C SER A 282 -35.45 -0.78 -5.80
N CYS A 283 -36.60 -0.41 -5.21
CA CYS A 283 -37.10 -0.93 -3.92
C CYS A 283 -38.13 -2.05 -4.11
N ARG A 284 -38.45 -2.43 -5.35
CA ARG A 284 -39.44 -3.46 -5.63
C ARG A 284 -38.73 -4.79 -5.93
N PRO A 285 -39.12 -5.89 -5.26
CA PRO A 285 -38.50 -7.21 -5.45
C PRO A 285 -38.83 -7.90 -6.79
N ASP A 286 -39.65 -7.27 -7.65
CA ASP A 286 -40.33 -7.95 -8.76
C ASP A 286 -39.77 -7.75 -10.21
N PRO A 287 -38.76 -6.90 -10.51
CA PRO A 287 -38.15 -6.92 -11.85
C PRO A 287 -37.05 -7.96 -12.00
N ALA A 288 -36.87 -8.51 -13.21
CA ALA A 288 -35.71 -9.32 -13.58
C ALA A 288 -34.36 -8.65 -13.24
N ALA A 289 -34.30 -7.32 -13.27
CA ALA A 289 -33.14 -6.53 -12.86
C ALA A 289 -32.79 -6.71 -11.36
N TYR A 290 -33.80 -6.77 -10.48
CA TYR A 290 -33.59 -7.03 -9.05
C TYR A 290 -32.93 -8.40 -8.85
N ARG A 291 -33.50 -9.45 -9.47
CA ARG A 291 -32.93 -10.80 -9.44
C ARG A 291 -31.52 -10.84 -10.00
N ARG A 292 -31.27 -10.10 -11.09
CA ARG A 292 -29.94 -10.04 -11.71
C ARG A 292 -28.89 -9.43 -10.78
N VAL A 293 -29.22 -8.38 -10.02
CA VAL A 293 -28.29 -7.81 -9.03
C VAL A 293 -28.01 -8.83 -7.93
N CYS A 294 -29.02 -9.51 -7.41
CA CYS A 294 -28.82 -10.56 -6.41
C CYS A 294 -27.96 -11.72 -6.94
N GLU A 295 -28.18 -12.17 -8.17
CA GLU A 295 -27.34 -13.17 -8.84
C GLU A 295 -25.88 -12.70 -8.95
N LEU A 296 -25.67 -11.44 -9.37
CA LEU A 296 -24.34 -10.85 -9.50
C LEU A 296 -23.66 -10.68 -8.14
N LEU A 297 -24.37 -10.33 -7.08
CA LEU A 297 -23.82 -10.24 -5.71
C LEU A 297 -23.52 -11.63 -5.12
N ALA A 298 -24.32 -12.64 -5.44
CA ALA A 298 -24.10 -14.01 -5.01
C ALA A 298 -22.95 -14.72 -5.74
N ALA A 299 -22.60 -14.27 -6.96
CA ALA A 299 -21.52 -14.86 -7.73
C ALA A 299 -20.16 -14.76 -7.00
N PRO A 300 -19.26 -15.75 -7.11
CA PRO A 300 -17.93 -15.66 -6.50
C PRO A 300 -17.10 -14.50 -7.10
N PRO A 301 -16.34 -13.74 -6.29
CA PRO A 301 -15.45 -12.69 -6.80
C PRO A 301 -14.38 -13.20 -7.77
N SER A 302 -14.02 -14.49 -7.67
CA SER A 302 -13.02 -15.16 -8.51
C SER A 302 -13.57 -15.71 -9.83
N ASP A 303 -14.87 -15.58 -10.11
CA ASP A 303 -15.48 -16.10 -11.33
C ASP A 303 -15.17 -15.22 -12.56
N ALA A 304 -14.04 -15.51 -13.21
CA ALA A 304 -13.62 -14.80 -14.42
C ALA A 304 -14.61 -14.92 -15.59
N THR A 305 -15.48 -15.94 -15.62
CA THR A 305 -16.51 -16.06 -16.67
C THR A 305 -17.64 -15.07 -16.46
N GLN A 306 -17.92 -14.73 -15.20
CA GLN A 306 -18.92 -13.75 -14.82
C GLN A 306 -18.40 -12.31 -14.93
N TRP A 307 -17.14 -12.07 -14.53
CA TRP A 307 -16.58 -10.71 -14.43
C TRP A 307 -15.72 -10.28 -15.62
N GLY A 308 -15.27 -11.25 -16.42
CA GLY A 308 -14.26 -11.04 -17.45
C GLY A 308 -12.84 -11.22 -16.91
N ALA A 309 -11.94 -11.72 -17.76
CA ALA A 309 -10.53 -11.87 -17.42
C ALA A 309 -9.91 -10.49 -17.13
N GLY A 310 -9.16 -10.40 -16.01
CA GLY A 310 -8.50 -9.15 -15.58
C GLY A 310 -9.40 -8.20 -14.79
N ALA A 311 -10.68 -8.51 -14.58
CA ALA A 311 -11.54 -7.74 -13.69
C ALA A 311 -11.12 -7.94 -12.22
N ALA A 312 -11.07 -6.85 -11.45
CA ALA A 312 -10.90 -6.91 -10.01
C ALA A 312 -12.24 -6.69 -9.30
N VAL A 313 -12.60 -7.61 -8.40
CA VAL A 313 -13.86 -7.56 -7.64
C VAL A 313 -13.56 -7.32 -6.17
N PHE A 314 -14.18 -6.29 -5.62
CA PHE A 314 -14.09 -5.92 -4.20
C PHE A 314 -15.47 -5.96 -3.58
N ASP A 315 -15.56 -6.48 -2.36
CA ASP A 315 -16.81 -6.52 -1.61
C ASP A 315 -16.71 -5.77 -0.28
N GLU A 316 -17.83 -5.25 0.19
CA GLU A 316 -18.04 -4.87 1.59
C GLU A 316 -19.47 -5.17 2.01
N LYS A 317 -19.65 -5.50 3.28
CA LYS A 317 -20.97 -5.78 3.88
C LYS A 317 -21.16 -4.96 5.12
N TRP A 318 -22.41 -4.64 5.43
CA TRP A 318 -22.76 -4.12 6.75
C TRP A 318 -22.46 -5.15 7.83
N SER A 319 -22.14 -4.65 9.03
CA SER A 319 -21.76 -5.49 10.18
C SER A 319 -22.90 -6.41 10.64
N ASP A 320 -24.16 -6.06 10.37
CA ASP A 320 -25.33 -6.90 10.64
C ASP A 320 -25.64 -7.90 9.50
N GLY A 321 -24.95 -7.78 8.36
CA GLY A 321 -25.14 -8.61 7.18
C GLY A 321 -26.32 -8.21 6.28
N GLU A 322 -27.08 -7.16 6.62
CA GLU A 322 -28.27 -6.73 5.85
C GLU A 322 -27.93 -5.88 4.61
N GLY A 323 -26.66 -5.49 4.47
CA GLY A 323 -26.15 -4.73 3.36
C GLY A 323 -24.95 -5.40 2.68
N HIS A 324 -24.92 -5.40 1.35
CA HIS A 324 -23.79 -5.88 0.54
C HIS A 324 -23.53 -4.91 -0.61
N GLU A 325 -22.32 -4.35 -0.66
CA GLU A 325 -21.80 -3.65 -1.82
C GLU A 325 -20.73 -4.48 -2.53
N ARG A 326 -20.79 -4.50 -3.86
CA ARG A 326 -19.76 -5.06 -4.72
C ARG A 326 -19.29 -4.00 -5.70
N LEU A 327 -17.97 -3.91 -5.84
CA LEU A 327 -17.28 -3.07 -6.80
C LEU A 327 -16.52 -3.96 -7.79
N VAL A 328 -16.93 -3.91 -9.06
CA VAL A 328 -16.21 -4.55 -10.16
C VAL A 328 -15.42 -3.48 -10.91
N VAL A 329 -14.11 -3.67 -11.02
CA VAL A 329 -13.17 -2.74 -11.65
C VAL A 329 -12.61 -3.35 -12.91
N LEU A 330 -12.85 -2.70 -14.03
CA LEU A 330 -12.32 -3.03 -15.34
C LEU A 330 -11.26 -1.97 -15.67
N GLY A 331 -9.99 -2.37 -15.62
CA GLY A 331 -8.84 -1.47 -15.73
C GLY A 331 -8.15 -1.44 -17.10
N SER A 332 -6.97 -0.84 -17.13
CA SER A 332 -6.22 -0.54 -18.37
C SER A 332 -5.75 -1.76 -19.16
N GLU A 333 -5.56 -2.91 -18.52
CA GLU A 333 -5.28 -4.17 -19.24
C GLU A 333 -6.45 -4.59 -20.14
N ALA A 334 -7.68 -4.29 -19.71
CA ALA A 334 -8.89 -4.62 -20.46
C ALA A 334 -9.36 -3.46 -21.36
N MET A 335 -9.01 -2.21 -21.02
CA MET A 335 -9.57 -1.00 -21.64
C MET A 335 -8.57 -0.05 -22.32
N GLY A 336 -7.25 -0.25 -22.17
CA GLY A 336 -6.18 0.65 -22.61
C GLY A 336 -5.70 1.64 -21.53
N GLU A 337 -4.54 2.27 -21.75
CA GLU A 337 -3.88 3.13 -20.75
C GLU A 337 -4.80 4.25 -20.22
N GLY A 338 -4.99 4.30 -18.89
CA GLY A 338 -5.78 5.33 -18.22
C GLY A 338 -7.31 5.20 -18.35
N HIS A 339 -7.79 4.11 -18.95
CA HIS A 339 -9.21 3.79 -19.02
C HIS A 339 -9.62 2.86 -17.89
N MET A 340 -10.70 3.24 -17.20
CA MET A 340 -11.28 2.47 -16.13
C MET A 340 -12.80 2.54 -16.22
N ALA A 341 -13.46 1.40 -16.03
CA ALA A 341 -14.88 1.31 -15.75
C ALA A 341 -15.10 0.64 -14.39
N LEU A 342 -16.05 1.16 -13.62
CA LEU A 342 -16.43 0.70 -12.30
C LEU A 342 -17.91 0.35 -12.32
N ILE A 343 -18.28 -0.84 -11.88
CA ILE A 343 -19.66 -1.24 -11.64
C ILE A 343 -19.83 -1.39 -10.14
N LYS A 344 -20.64 -0.52 -9.55
CA LYS A 344 -21.06 -0.60 -8.17
C LYS A 344 -22.42 -1.29 -8.11
N LEU A 345 -22.51 -2.39 -7.38
CA LEU A 345 -23.74 -3.10 -7.07
C LEU A 345 -23.98 -2.94 -5.57
N GLU A 346 -25.19 -2.59 -5.18
CA GLU A 346 -25.53 -2.46 -3.76
C GLU A 346 -26.86 -3.13 -3.45
N GLU A 347 -26.91 -3.72 -2.28
CA GLU A 347 -28.09 -4.32 -1.66
C GLU A 347 -28.19 -3.82 -0.23
N TRP A 348 -29.37 -3.32 0.14
CA TRP A 348 -29.74 -3.03 1.53
C TRP A 348 -31.23 -3.23 1.73
N GLY A 349 -31.63 -4.09 2.68
CA GLY A 349 -33.03 -4.39 2.93
C GLY A 349 -33.80 -4.72 1.64
N ASP A 350 -34.79 -3.89 1.28
CA ASP A 350 -35.59 -4.01 0.05
C ASP A 350 -35.02 -3.24 -1.16
N GLY A 351 -34.00 -2.41 -0.97
CA GLY A 351 -33.38 -1.56 -2.00
C GLY A 351 -32.20 -2.21 -2.71
N ARG A 352 -32.14 -2.06 -4.04
CA ARG A 352 -31.00 -2.46 -4.88
C ARG A 352 -30.56 -1.29 -5.75
N TYR A 353 -29.25 -1.12 -5.88
CA TYR A 353 -28.64 -0.09 -6.72
C TYR A 353 -27.61 -0.69 -7.67
N VAL A 354 -27.54 -0.14 -8.88
CA VAL A 354 -26.48 -0.38 -9.84
C VAL A 354 -25.98 0.96 -10.34
N GLY A 355 -24.70 1.24 -10.15
CA GLY A 355 -24.01 2.40 -10.70
C GLY A 355 -22.89 1.97 -11.63
N ILE A 356 -22.87 2.50 -12.85
CA ILE A 356 -21.79 2.31 -13.82
C ILE A 356 -21.07 3.65 -13.97
N TYR A 357 -19.77 3.63 -13.72
CA TYR A 357 -18.89 4.79 -13.80
C TYR A 357 -17.77 4.49 -14.79
N ALA A 358 -17.34 5.48 -15.58
CA ALA A 358 -16.24 5.28 -16.52
C ALA A 358 -15.45 6.57 -16.72
N THR A 359 -14.14 6.45 -17.01
CA THR A 359 -13.27 7.61 -17.29
C THR A 359 -13.44 8.19 -18.69
N LEU A 360 -14.09 7.44 -19.59
CA LEU A 360 -14.51 7.88 -20.92
C LEU A 360 -16.01 8.14 -20.93
N TRP A 361 -16.40 9.25 -21.54
CA TRP A 361 -17.78 9.43 -21.97
C TRP A 361 -18.01 8.48 -23.13
N ALA A 362 -18.93 7.52 -22.98
CA ALA A 362 -19.42 6.79 -24.15
C ALA A 362 -19.94 7.83 -25.15
N PRO A 363 -19.51 7.82 -26.43
CA PRO A 363 -20.08 8.71 -27.42
C PRO A 363 -21.60 8.50 -27.39
N SER A 364 -22.32 9.59 -27.17
CA SER A 364 -23.72 9.69 -26.74
C SER A 364 -24.76 9.05 -27.67
N SER A 365 -24.32 8.30 -28.67
CA SER A 365 -25.15 7.73 -29.74
C SER A 365 -25.35 6.21 -29.69
N ARG A 366 -24.77 5.44 -28.75
CA ARG A 366 -24.92 3.95 -28.75
C ARG A 366 -25.07 3.23 -27.40
N CYS A 367 -25.52 3.89 -26.33
CA CYS A 367 -25.83 3.20 -25.05
C CYS A 367 -27.27 2.64 -24.96
N ALA A 368 -27.77 2.05 -26.04
CA ALA A 368 -29.01 1.30 -26.04
C ALA A 368 -28.68 -0.18 -26.21
N MET A 369 -28.30 -0.86 -25.12
CA MET A 369 -28.37 -2.32 -24.88
C MET A 369 -27.36 -2.70 -23.77
N LEU A 370 -27.76 -2.50 -22.52
CA LEU A 370 -27.34 -3.26 -21.33
C LEU A 370 -28.47 -3.19 -20.30
#